data_AF-A0A1Q4WAL4-F1
#
_entry.id   AF-A0A1Q4WAL4-F1
#
_cell.length_a   1.000
_cell.length_b   1.000
_cell.length_c   1.000
_cell.angle_alpha   90.00
_cell.angle_beta   90.00
_cell.angle_gamma   90.00
#
_symmetry.space_group_name_H-M   'P 1'
#
loop_
_entity.id
_entity.type
_entity.pdbx_description
1 polymer ?
#
loop_
_entity_poly.entity_id
_entity_poly.type
_entity_poly.pdbx_seq_one_letter_code
_entity_poly.pdbx_strand_id
1 'polypeptide(L)'
;MLGKGARITAGTLCLLFLLHTLYWLGHDLVTAGPGMVWDLWTGGASPASGGSAGSSGAGGGGVPAAAYPATTPYDVGLAVLQGAAVAAAFAGRRTAGGLLAVATALTFSMRVQAVVSTGNHTSANRWFLGLGDGDDATLMAVFVSAGLVVPLALVAAVVLPAGIRAWPRPGTAPGAPPVRPAGPAGPVAAIVLGVLTLLSAAWICYMLVQTLGSGYGVPLDVLFTGRGLLLAMLGLAPGWAWLTFLPLCAAGALLAATRRVSARGFALGPALVLLPVAFLGMCGYLRTGTLFELGDVAPGGALLSRAQMVVELVGSVLLLVLMGRSGEPVQSGMAGAVGGSVYGAPGYGAPAYGAPVPAYGNPAYGASAHGAAGGPVPGGFPAPGGHPAPDGYPAPGAYPTPQGGFGPPPAG
;
A
#
# COMPACT_ATOMS: atom_id res chain seq x y z
N MET A 1 -7.88 1.06 -14.89
CA MET A 1 -7.65 -0.36 -14.51
C MET A 1 -6.50 -0.90 -15.35
N LEU A 2 -5.77 -1.92 -14.89
CA LEU A 2 -4.68 -2.52 -15.66
C LEU A 2 -5.25 -3.51 -16.71
N GLY A 3 -4.80 -3.40 -17.97
CA GLY A 3 -5.15 -4.34 -19.03
C GLY A 3 -4.61 -5.76 -18.75
N LYS A 4 -5.22 -6.79 -19.36
CA LYS A 4 -4.84 -8.20 -19.14
C LYS A 4 -3.35 -8.44 -19.44
N GLY A 5 -2.86 -7.96 -20.59
CA GLY A 5 -1.45 -8.09 -20.99
C GLY A 5 -0.51 -7.45 -19.97
N ALA A 6 -0.65 -6.14 -19.73
CA ALA A 6 0.17 -5.42 -18.77
C ALA A 6 0.12 -6.01 -17.35
N ARG A 7 -1.04 -6.52 -16.92
CA ARG A 7 -1.17 -7.20 -15.62
C ARG A 7 -0.39 -8.49 -15.55
N ILE A 8 -0.42 -9.32 -16.60
CA ILE A 8 0.36 -10.56 -16.65
C ILE A 8 1.85 -10.22 -16.71
N THR A 9 2.27 -9.33 -17.61
CA THR A 9 3.67 -8.92 -17.74
C THR A 9 4.23 -8.33 -16.44
N ALA A 10 3.54 -7.36 -15.84
CA ALA A 10 3.97 -6.78 -14.58
C ALA A 10 3.90 -7.80 -13.42
N GLY A 11 2.92 -8.71 -13.43
CA GLY A 11 2.83 -9.82 -12.49
C GLY A 11 4.03 -10.76 -12.59
N THR A 12 4.46 -11.12 -13.80
CA THR A 12 5.65 -11.95 -14.04
C THR A 12 6.92 -11.25 -13.60
N LEU A 13 7.09 -9.96 -13.91
CA LEU A 13 8.24 -9.18 -13.43
C LEU A 13 8.26 -9.10 -11.89
N CYS A 14 7.09 -8.89 -11.26
CA CYS A 14 6.97 -8.88 -9.82
C CYS A 14 7.26 -10.26 -9.19
N LEU A 15 6.95 -11.35 -9.89
CA LEU A 15 7.35 -12.70 -9.47
C LEU A 15 8.87 -12.87 -9.49
N LEU A 16 9.58 -12.32 -10.48
CA LEU A 16 11.04 -12.32 -10.48
C LEU A 16 11.61 -11.52 -9.30
N PHE A 17 11.00 -10.38 -8.96
CA PHE A 17 11.39 -9.60 -7.78
C PHE A 17 11.18 -10.40 -6.48
N LEU A 18 10.05 -11.12 -6.39
CA LEU A 18 9.75 -12.01 -5.27
C LEU A 18 10.79 -13.12 -5.13
N LEU A 19 11.10 -13.82 -6.22
CA LEU A 19 12.09 -14.90 -6.21
C LEU A 19 13.47 -14.41 -5.78
N HIS A 20 13.90 -13.24 -6.25
CA HIS A 20 15.15 -12.62 -5.83
C HIS A 20 15.14 -12.29 -4.32
N THR A 21 14.05 -11.73 -3.80
CA THR A 21 13.95 -11.38 -2.37
C THR A 21 13.91 -12.64 -1.50
N LEU A 22 13.16 -13.67 -1.92
CA LEU A 22 13.10 -14.96 -1.23
C LEU A 22 14.43 -15.71 -1.26
N TYR A 23 15.20 -15.60 -2.35
CA TYR A 23 16.54 -16.19 -2.44
C TYR A 23 17.45 -15.65 -1.35
N TRP A 24 17.52 -14.32 -1.16
CA TRP A 24 18.37 -13.71 -0.15
C TRP A 24 17.87 -13.95 1.28
N LEU A 25 16.55 -13.99 1.49
CA LEU A 25 15.98 -14.41 2.79
C LEU A 25 16.35 -15.86 3.10
N GLY A 26 16.25 -16.76 2.12
CA GLY A 26 16.65 -18.16 2.25
C GLY A 26 18.16 -18.32 2.49
N HIS A 27 18.97 -17.52 1.81
CA HIS A 27 20.42 -17.48 2.02
C HIS A 27 20.75 -17.17 3.48
N ASP A 28 20.22 -16.08 4.05
CA ASP A 28 20.49 -15.71 5.44
C ASP A 28 20.00 -16.76 6.45
N LEU A 29 18.83 -17.37 6.19
CA LEU A 29 18.32 -18.45 7.03
C LEU A 29 19.22 -19.70 7.00
N VAL A 30 19.87 -19.99 5.87
CA VAL A 30 20.77 -21.14 5.71
C VAL A 30 22.15 -20.85 6.29
N THR A 31 22.70 -19.65 6.08
CA THR A 31 24.07 -19.31 6.48
C THR A 31 24.16 -18.88 7.95
N ALA A 32 23.24 -18.05 8.42
CA ALA A 32 23.24 -17.55 9.80
C ALA A 32 22.32 -18.38 10.73
N GLY A 33 21.28 -19.02 10.18
CA GLY A 33 20.27 -19.74 10.95
C GLY A 33 19.13 -18.82 11.43
N PRO A 34 17.91 -19.36 11.66
CA PRO A 34 16.74 -18.56 11.98
C PRO A 34 16.86 -17.78 13.30
N GLY A 35 17.55 -18.34 14.30
CA GLY A 35 17.78 -17.67 15.59
C GLY A 35 18.66 -16.44 15.47
N MET A 36 19.77 -16.54 14.73
CA MET A 36 20.67 -15.41 14.49
C MET A 36 20.00 -14.34 13.63
N VAL A 37 19.28 -14.74 12.57
CA VAL A 37 18.51 -13.79 11.73
C VAL A 37 17.49 -13.03 12.58
N TRP A 38 16.77 -13.73 13.47
CA TRP A 38 15.86 -13.10 14.41
C TRP A 38 16.57 -12.13 15.37
N ASP A 39 17.70 -12.53 15.93
CA ASP A 39 18.50 -11.69 16.82
C ASP A 39 19.03 -10.44 16.10
N LEU A 40 19.48 -10.56 14.85
CA LEU A 40 19.92 -9.43 14.03
C LEU A 40 18.76 -8.46 13.72
N TRP A 41 17.62 -8.99 13.32
CA TRP A 41 16.44 -8.17 12.99
C TRP A 41 15.78 -7.50 14.20
N THR A 42 15.93 -8.09 15.39
CA THR A 42 15.44 -7.53 16.65
C THR A 42 16.50 -6.78 17.45
N GLY A 43 17.71 -6.58 16.91
CA GLY A 43 18.81 -5.89 17.61
C GLY A 43 19.35 -6.63 18.83
N GLY A 44 19.04 -7.92 18.96
CA GLY A 44 19.63 -8.83 19.95
C GLY A 44 21.07 -9.22 19.67
N ALA A 45 21.47 -9.17 18.40
CA ALA A 45 22.85 -9.29 17.95
C ALA A 45 23.22 -8.01 17.19
N SER A 46 24.39 -7.44 17.49
CA SER A 46 24.89 -6.26 16.78
C SER A 46 26.13 -6.64 15.95
N PRO A 47 26.12 -6.40 14.63
CA PRO A 47 27.32 -6.50 13.80
C PRO A 47 28.48 -5.63 14.31
N ALA A 48 28.18 -4.56 15.06
CA ALA A 48 29.17 -3.65 15.65
C ALA A 48 30.04 -4.29 16.74
N SER A 49 29.54 -5.34 17.40
CA SER A 49 30.17 -5.90 18.61
C SER A 49 31.36 -6.83 18.32
N GLY A 50 31.62 -7.17 17.06
CA GLY A 50 32.66 -8.11 16.64
C GLY A 50 34.12 -7.59 16.68
N GLY A 51 34.37 -6.41 17.26
CA GLY A 51 35.66 -5.71 17.16
C GLY A 51 36.69 -5.95 18.26
N SER A 52 36.39 -6.68 19.33
CA SER A 52 37.41 -6.99 20.35
C SER A 52 37.40 -8.45 20.75
N ALA A 53 38.35 -9.21 20.19
CA ALA A 53 38.62 -10.61 20.49
C ALA A 53 39.14 -10.86 21.94
N GLY A 54 38.79 -10.01 22.91
CA GLY A 54 39.41 -9.98 24.24
C GLY A 54 38.46 -10.04 25.44
N SER A 55 37.13 -10.06 25.27
CA SER A 55 36.22 -10.19 26.42
C SER A 55 35.52 -11.55 26.42
N SER A 56 36.07 -12.48 27.21
CA SER A 56 35.53 -13.80 27.54
C SER A 56 34.32 -13.73 28.49
N GLY A 57 33.56 -12.63 28.44
CA GLY A 57 32.30 -12.49 29.16
C GLY A 57 31.19 -13.19 28.39
N ALA A 58 30.62 -14.23 28.99
CA ALA A 58 29.46 -14.95 28.48
C ALA A 58 28.31 -13.96 28.15
N GLY A 59 28.15 -13.60 26.88
CA GLY A 59 27.04 -12.77 26.40
C GLY A 59 27.33 -11.90 25.17
N GLY A 60 28.59 -11.63 24.82
CA GLY A 60 28.96 -10.75 23.70
C GLY A 60 29.30 -11.50 22.41
N GLY A 61 28.31 -12.13 21.78
CA GLY A 61 28.49 -12.85 20.51
C GLY A 61 28.55 -11.91 19.30
N GLY A 62 29.76 -11.49 18.91
CA GLY A 62 29.97 -10.85 17.61
C GLY A 62 29.51 -11.77 16.47
N VAL A 63 28.92 -11.20 15.43
CA VAL A 63 28.48 -11.94 14.24
C VAL A 63 29.73 -12.40 13.48
N PRO A 64 29.94 -13.71 13.23
CA PRO A 64 31.06 -14.15 12.41
C PRO A 64 30.96 -13.53 11.02
N ALA A 65 32.10 -13.14 10.42
CA ALA A 65 32.13 -12.43 9.14
C ALA A 65 31.37 -13.18 8.02
N ALA A 66 31.41 -14.51 8.02
CA ALA A 66 30.70 -15.37 7.08
C ALA A 66 29.16 -15.42 7.28
N ALA A 67 28.64 -14.82 8.36
CA ALA A 67 27.22 -14.74 8.67
C ALA A 67 26.70 -13.30 8.60
N TYR A 68 27.41 -12.40 7.91
CA TYR A 68 26.94 -11.03 7.73
C TYR A 68 25.61 -11.04 6.95
N PRO A 69 24.54 -10.41 7.46
CA PRO A 69 23.22 -10.55 6.86
C PRO A 69 23.14 -9.85 5.50
N ALA A 70 22.58 -10.55 4.52
CA ALA A 70 22.21 -9.91 3.26
C ALA A 70 20.93 -9.08 3.42
N THR A 71 19.98 -9.52 4.25
CA THR A 71 18.61 -9.00 4.31
C THR A 71 18.29 -8.23 5.59
N THR A 72 17.26 -7.40 5.49
CA THR A 72 16.68 -6.64 6.60
C THR A 72 15.20 -6.97 6.82
N PRO A 73 14.58 -6.49 7.91
CA PRO A 73 13.12 -6.56 8.08
C PRO A 73 12.32 -5.98 6.90
N TYR A 74 12.88 -5.02 6.16
CA TYR A 74 12.23 -4.48 4.96
C TYR A 74 12.11 -5.52 3.85
N ASP A 75 13.06 -6.45 3.71
CA ASP A 75 13.00 -7.51 2.69
C ASP A 75 11.88 -8.52 3.00
N VAL A 76 11.60 -8.79 4.28
CA VAL A 76 10.44 -9.60 4.69
C VAL A 76 9.14 -8.92 4.26
N GLY A 77 9.00 -7.64 4.59
CA GLY A 77 7.85 -6.84 4.17
C GLY A 77 7.72 -6.76 2.66
N LEU A 78 8.83 -6.56 1.95
CA LEU A 78 8.88 -6.51 0.50
C LEU A 78 8.45 -7.84 -0.13
N ALA A 79 8.89 -8.98 0.40
CA ALA A 79 8.48 -10.30 -0.05
C ALA A 79 6.96 -10.51 0.12
N VAL A 80 6.40 -10.11 1.26
CA VAL A 80 4.94 -10.16 1.51
C VAL A 80 4.19 -9.28 0.50
N LEU A 81 4.66 -8.06 0.25
CA LEU A 81 4.09 -7.15 -0.74
C LEU A 81 4.15 -7.73 -2.15
N GLN A 82 5.32 -8.20 -2.59
CA GLN A 82 5.52 -8.77 -3.92
C GLN A 82 4.64 -10.02 -4.10
N GLY A 83 4.56 -10.90 -3.10
CA GLY A 83 3.66 -12.06 -3.10
C GLY A 83 2.18 -11.65 -3.24
N ALA A 84 1.74 -10.65 -2.48
CA ALA A 84 0.38 -10.12 -2.58
C ALA A 84 0.10 -9.48 -3.95
N ALA A 85 1.08 -8.77 -4.52
CA ALA A 85 0.97 -8.15 -5.83
C ALA A 85 0.88 -9.19 -6.96
N VAL A 86 1.72 -10.23 -6.92
CA VAL A 86 1.70 -11.38 -7.83
C VAL A 86 0.36 -12.11 -7.77
N ALA A 87 -0.10 -12.45 -6.57
CA ALA A 87 -1.38 -13.12 -6.37
C ALA A 87 -2.54 -12.26 -6.88
N ALA A 88 -2.54 -10.95 -6.60
CA ALA A 88 -3.54 -10.02 -7.10
C ALA A 88 -3.51 -9.91 -8.64
N ALA A 89 -2.33 -9.88 -9.25
CA ALA A 89 -2.15 -9.78 -10.68
C ALA A 89 -2.71 -11.00 -11.42
N PHE A 90 -2.33 -12.20 -10.98
CA PHE A 90 -2.77 -13.45 -11.62
C PHE A 90 -4.23 -13.79 -11.33
N ALA A 91 -4.73 -13.49 -10.13
CA ALA A 91 -6.17 -13.58 -9.82
C ALA A 91 -7.02 -12.49 -10.51
N GLY A 92 -6.38 -11.57 -11.24
CA GLY A 92 -7.06 -10.50 -11.95
C GLY A 92 -7.76 -9.48 -11.06
N ARG A 93 -7.32 -9.34 -9.80
CA ARG A 93 -7.86 -8.39 -8.83
C ARG A 93 -7.56 -6.96 -9.26
N ARG A 94 -8.49 -6.04 -8.97
CA ARG A 94 -8.34 -4.63 -9.35
C ARG A 94 -7.33 -3.86 -8.52
N THR A 95 -7.02 -4.36 -7.33
CA THR A 95 -5.98 -3.83 -6.46
C THR A 95 -4.57 -4.09 -6.99
N ALA A 96 -4.42 -5.01 -7.96
CA ALA A 96 -3.13 -5.41 -8.52
C ALA A 96 -2.33 -4.21 -9.05
N GLY A 97 -2.96 -3.26 -9.75
CA GLY A 97 -2.23 -2.11 -10.30
C GLY A 97 -1.52 -1.27 -9.25
N GLY A 98 -2.18 -0.98 -8.12
CA GLY A 98 -1.58 -0.23 -7.03
C GLY A 98 -0.52 -1.03 -6.28
N LEU A 99 -0.80 -2.31 -5.99
CA LEU A 99 0.18 -3.20 -5.34
C LEU A 99 1.43 -3.39 -6.17
N LEU A 100 1.30 -3.64 -7.47
CA LEU A 100 2.42 -3.77 -8.40
C LEU A 100 3.21 -2.45 -8.51
N ALA A 101 2.55 -1.30 -8.52
CA ALA A 101 3.23 -0.01 -8.54
C ALA A 101 4.07 0.22 -7.29
N VAL A 102 3.51 -0.02 -6.10
CA VAL A 102 4.25 0.11 -4.84
C VAL A 102 5.38 -0.93 -4.76
N ALA A 103 5.11 -2.19 -5.12
CA ALA A 103 6.13 -3.25 -5.15
C ALA A 103 7.28 -2.89 -6.09
N THR A 104 6.98 -2.37 -7.28
CA THR A 104 7.99 -1.95 -8.27
C THR A 104 8.80 -0.77 -7.75
N ALA A 105 8.16 0.26 -7.19
CA ALA A 105 8.85 1.44 -6.66
C ALA A 105 9.77 1.09 -5.48
N LEU A 106 9.31 0.26 -4.54
CA LEU A 106 10.11 -0.19 -3.41
C LEU A 106 11.25 -1.10 -3.85
N THR A 107 10.99 -2.06 -4.75
CA THR A 107 12.04 -2.94 -5.29
C THR A 107 13.11 -2.11 -6.00
N PHE A 108 12.71 -1.19 -6.88
CA PHE A 108 13.64 -0.29 -7.56
C PHE A 108 14.48 0.49 -6.54
N SER A 109 13.83 1.16 -5.60
CA SER A 109 14.53 2.00 -4.61
C SER A 109 15.52 1.21 -3.76
N MET A 110 15.10 0.06 -3.20
CA MET A 110 15.95 -0.77 -2.35
C MET A 110 17.11 -1.40 -3.11
N ARG A 111 16.89 -1.85 -4.36
CA ARG A 111 17.95 -2.47 -5.16
C ARG A 111 18.92 -1.44 -5.75
N VAL A 112 18.48 -0.22 -6.05
CA VAL A 112 19.41 0.89 -6.37
C VAL A 112 20.31 1.19 -5.19
N GLN A 113 19.77 1.31 -3.97
CA GLN A 113 20.57 1.53 -2.77
C GLN A 113 21.59 0.40 -2.57
N ALA A 114 21.17 -0.86 -2.74
CA ALA A 114 22.07 -2.02 -2.62
C ALA A 114 23.20 -1.99 -3.66
N VAL A 115 22.92 -1.63 -4.92
CA VAL A 115 23.94 -1.49 -5.98
C VAL A 115 24.94 -0.40 -5.63
N VAL A 116 24.46 0.75 -5.13
CA VAL A 116 25.32 1.86 -4.72
C VAL A 116 26.20 1.47 -3.53
N SER A 117 25.62 0.83 -2.51
CA SER A 117 26.36 0.50 -1.29
C SER A 117 27.36 -0.63 -1.49
N THR A 118 26.98 -1.70 -2.19
CA THR A 118 27.89 -2.82 -2.49
C THR A 118 28.95 -2.42 -3.52
N GLY A 119 28.59 -1.70 -4.58
CA GLY A 119 29.53 -1.30 -5.63
C GLY A 119 30.60 -0.30 -5.17
N ASN A 120 30.35 0.45 -4.10
CA ASN A 120 31.31 1.41 -3.54
C ASN A 120 32.02 0.90 -2.27
N HIS A 121 31.74 -0.32 -1.83
CA HIS A 121 32.38 -0.89 -0.64
C HIS A 121 33.82 -1.30 -0.95
N THR A 122 34.76 -0.72 -0.21
CA THR A 122 36.17 -1.10 -0.25
C THR A 122 36.76 -1.07 1.16
N SER A 123 37.96 -1.63 1.35
CA SER A 123 38.67 -1.57 2.64
C SER A 123 38.87 -0.14 3.15
N ALA A 124 39.12 0.81 2.23
CA ALA A 124 39.25 2.24 2.53
C ALA A 124 37.92 3.00 2.55
N ASN A 125 36.85 2.42 1.99
CA ASN A 125 35.52 3.01 1.92
C ASN A 125 34.45 2.04 2.45
N ARG A 126 34.30 1.97 3.77
CA ARG A 126 33.40 1.01 4.41
C ARG A 126 31.97 1.53 4.46
N TRP A 127 31.08 0.83 3.76
CA TRP A 127 29.64 1.10 3.76
C TRP A 127 28.87 0.32 4.82
N PHE A 128 29.36 -0.88 5.15
CA PHE A 128 28.70 -1.84 6.01
C PHE A 128 29.38 -1.88 7.37
N LEU A 129 28.59 -1.79 8.44
CA LEU A 129 29.11 -1.73 9.80
C LEU A 129 29.35 -3.15 10.31
N GLY A 130 30.59 -3.43 10.72
CA GLY A 130 31.00 -4.77 11.19
C GLY A 130 31.40 -5.73 10.06
N LEU A 131 31.19 -5.37 8.80
CA LEU A 131 31.76 -6.10 7.67
C LEU A 131 33.26 -5.74 7.55
N GLY A 132 34.12 -6.71 7.83
CA GLY A 132 35.57 -6.59 7.60
C GLY A 132 35.91 -6.67 6.11
N ASP A 133 37.18 -6.87 5.79
CA ASP A 133 37.65 -6.98 4.38
C ASP A 133 37.29 -8.35 3.73
N GLY A 134 36.28 -9.06 4.26
CA GLY A 134 36.25 -10.52 4.28
C GLY A 134 35.10 -11.23 3.56
N ASP A 135 34.28 -10.59 2.71
CA ASP A 135 33.19 -11.31 2.04
C ASP A 135 32.88 -10.82 0.62
N ASP A 136 33.93 -10.75 -0.21
CA ASP A 136 33.87 -10.29 -1.60
C ASP A 136 32.86 -11.05 -2.46
N ALA A 137 32.69 -12.36 -2.25
CA ALA A 137 31.82 -13.19 -3.08
C ALA A 137 30.33 -12.91 -2.86
N THR A 138 29.88 -12.85 -1.60
CA THR A 138 28.48 -12.54 -1.24
C THR A 138 28.15 -11.12 -1.67
N LEU A 139 29.05 -10.17 -1.37
CA LEU A 139 28.88 -8.77 -1.73
C LEU A 139 28.79 -8.58 -3.25
N MET A 140 29.65 -9.26 -4.02
CA MET A 140 29.60 -9.25 -5.48
C MET A 140 28.31 -9.91 -6.01
N ALA A 141 27.86 -11.00 -5.40
CA ALA A 141 26.60 -11.65 -5.76
C ALA A 141 25.39 -10.73 -5.50
N VAL A 142 25.37 -10.00 -4.37
CA VAL A 142 24.35 -8.98 -4.09
C VAL A 142 24.41 -7.87 -5.14
N PHE A 143 25.60 -7.33 -5.42
CA PHE A 143 25.79 -6.27 -6.41
C PHE A 143 25.25 -6.67 -7.79
N VAL A 144 25.67 -7.83 -8.31
CA VAL A 144 25.24 -8.31 -9.63
C VAL A 144 23.74 -8.61 -9.66
N SER A 145 23.24 -9.32 -8.65
CA SER A 145 21.82 -9.71 -8.64
C SER A 145 20.89 -8.50 -8.43
N ALA A 146 21.23 -7.56 -7.56
CA ALA A 146 20.49 -6.30 -7.41
C ALA A 146 20.59 -5.45 -8.68
N GLY A 147 21.78 -5.38 -9.28
CA GLY A 147 22.04 -4.70 -10.56
C GLY A 147 21.19 -5.23 -11.71
N LEU A 148 20.89 -6.53 -11.75
CA LEU A 148 19.98 -7.14 -12.72
C LEU A 148 18.50 -6.85 -12.43
N VAL A 149 18.12 -6.69 -11.16
CA VAL A 149 16.72 -6.39 -10.78
C VAL A 149 16.34 -4.94 -11.08
N VAL A 150 17.27 -4.00 -10.97
CA VAL A 150 17.04 -2.57 -11.27
C VAL A 150 16.47 -2.33 -12.68
N PRO A 151 17.05 -2.82 -13.79
CA PRO A 151 16.49 -2.62 -15.13
C PRO A 151 15.14 -3.33 -15.30
N LEU A 152 14.93 -4.50 -14.67
CA LEU A 152 13.63 -5.16 -14.69
C LEU A 152 12.55 -4.33 -13.98
N ALA A 153 12.90 -3.66 -12.89
CA ALA A 153 12.01 -2.73 -12.20
C ALA A 153 11.69 -1.49 -13.05
N LEU A 154 12.64 -0.98 -13.83
CA LEU A 154 12.38 0.07 -14.82
C LEU A 154 11.43 -0.40 -15.92
N VAL A 155 11.61 -1.61 -16.45
CA VAL A 155 10.67 -2.21 -17.42
C VAL A 155 9.27 -2.31 -16.81
N ALA A 156 9.14 -2.78 -15.56
CA ALA A 156 7.86 -2.83 -14.86
C ALA A 156 7.25 -1.42 -14.69
N ALA A 157 8.06 -0.41 -14.38
CA ALA A 157 7.64 0.98 -14.23
C ALA A 157 7.13 1.60 -15.54
N VAL A 158 7.56 1.10 -16.71
CA VAL A 158 7.02 1.47 -18.03
C VAL A 158 5.76 0.68 -18.38
N VAL A 159 5.74 -0.62 -18.09
CA VAL A 159 4.60 -1.52 -18.40
C VAL A 159 3.34 -1.12 -17.64
N LEU A 160 3.47 -0.72 -16.36
CA LEU A 160 2.34 -0.36 -15.51
C LEU A 160 1.52 0.84 -16.04
N PRO A 161 2.11 2.01 -16.34
CA PRO A 161 1.37 3.14 -16.92
C PRO A 161 0.88 2.85 -18.34
N ALA A 162 1.69 2.19 -19.20
CA ALA A 162 1.27 1.80 -20.55
C ALA A 162 0.06 0.84 -20.54
N GLY A 163 -0.11 0.10 -19.44
CA GLY A 163 -1.22 -0.83 -19.23
C GLY A 163 -2.53 -0.22 -18.76
N ILE A 164 -2.58 1.08 -18.45
CA ILE A 164 -3.77 1.72 -17.88
C ILE A 164 -4.86 1.86 -18.94
N ARG A 165 -6.07 1.38 -18.60
CA ARG A 165 -7.28 1.48 -19.44
C ARG A 165 -8.44 2.13 -18.69
N ALA A 166 -9.23 2.92 -19.41
CA ALA A 166 -10.48 3.50 -18.95
C ALA A 166 -11.57 2.44 -18.73
N TRP A 167 -12.52 2.74 -17.83
CA TRP A 167 -13.74 1.96 -17.60
C TRP A 167 -14.94 2.91 -17.53
N PRO A 168 -16.10 2.58 -18.13
CA PRO A 168 -16.39 1.39 -18.95
C PRO A 168 -15.61 1.43 -20.28
N ARG A 169 -15.41 0.26 -20.89
CA ARG A 169 -14.84 0.21 -22.25
C ARG A 169 -15.96 0.50 -23.25
N PRO A 170 -15.78 1.47 -24.17
CA PRO A 170 -16.73 1.70 -25.26
C PRO A 170 -16.94 0.41 -26.07
N GLY A 171 -18.19 0.08 -26.38
CA GLY A 171 -18.54 -1.06 -27.24
C GLY A 171 -18.43 -2.46 -26.62
N THR A 172 -18.21 -2.58 -25.30
CA THR A 172 -18.25 -3.88 -24.61
C THR A 172 -19.25 -3.87 -23.47
N ALA A 173 -19.94 -5.00 -23.26
CA ALA A 173 -20.82 -5.18 -22.11
C ALA A 173 -20.09 -4.77 -20.82
N PRO A 174 -20.64 -3.86 -20.00
CA PRO A 174 -19.98 -3.43 -18.79
C PRO A 174 -19.85 -4.62 -17.84
N GLY A 175 -18.63 -5.15 -17.72
CA GLY A 175 -18.31 -6.06 -16.62
C GLY A 175 -18.53 -5.36 -15.27
N ALA A 176 -18.47 -6.13 -14.18
CA ALA A 176 -18.73 -5.62 -12.82
C ALA A 176 -18.09 -4.24 -12.56
N PRO A 177 -18.73 -3.31 -11.87
CA PRO A 177 -18.20 -1.96 -11.64
C PRO A 177 -16.93 -1.95 -10.77
N PRO A 178 -15.93 -1.06 -11.00
CA PRO A 178 -14.77 -0.86 -10.14
C PRO A 178 -15.19 -0.73 -8.69
N VAL A 179 -14.34 -1.18 -7.78
CA VAL A 179 -14.64 -1.12 -6.34
C VAL A 179 -13.75 -0.06 -5.70
N ARG A 180 -14.35 0.91 -5.02
CA ARG A 180 -13.65 1.92 -4.22
C ARG A 180 -13.57 1.48 -2.75
N PRO A 181 -12.66 2.06 -1.93
CA PRO A 181 -12.70 1.84 -0.48
C PRO A 181 -14.12 2.09 0.07
N ALA A 182 -14.60 1.24 0.98
CA ALA A 182 -15.88 1.43 1.66
C ALA A 182 -15.89 2.70 2.52
N GLY A 183 -17.07 3.22 2.85
CA GLY A 183 -17.31 4.48 3.56
C GLY A 183 -16.18 4.98 4.47
N PRO A 184 -15.88 4.32 5.60
CA PRO A 184 -14.85 4.76 6.54
C PRO A 184 -13.42 4.44 6.09
N ALA A 185 -13.22 3.45 5.21
CA ALA A 185 -11.88 2.99 4.83
C ALA A 185 -11.08 4.07 4.09
N GLY A 186 -11.73 4.83 3.20
CA GLY A 186 -11.08 5.91 2.44
C GLY A 186 -10.49 7.00 3.35
N PRO A 187 -11.31 7.68 4.18
CA PRO A 187 -10.84 8.71 5.11
C PRO A 187 -9.79 8.20 6.09
N VAL A 188 -10.00 7.00 6.66
CA VAL A 188 -9.04 6.43 7.61
C VAL A 188 -7.68 6.17 6.95
N ALA A 189 -7.67 5.64 5.73
CA ALA A 189 -6.41 5.46 5.02
C ALA A 189 -5.72 6.78 4.63
N ALA A 190 -6.50 7.80 4.27
CA ALA A 190 -5.97 9.13 4.01
C ALA A 190 -5.29 9.71 5.26
N ILE A 191 -5.92 9.54 6.43
CA ILE A 191 -5.38 9.99 7.72
C ILE A 191 -4.13 9.21 8.08
N VAL A 192 -4.18 7.87 8.09
CA VAL A 192 -3.03 7.03 8.48
C VAL A 192 -1.82 7.29 7.59
N LEU A 193 -1.99 7.26 6.26
CA LEU A 193 -0.89 7.50 5.33
C LEU A 193 -0.42 8.96 5.37
N GLY A 194 -1.35 9.91 5.57
CA GLY A 194 -1.01 11.32 5.74
C GLY A 194 -0.17 11.58 6.99
N VAL A 195 -0.53 10.96 8.12
CA VAL A 195 0.26 11.02 9.36
C VAL A 195 1.64 10.39 9.16
N LEU A 196 1.74 9.25 8.48
CA LEU A 196 3.04 8.64 8.15
C LEU A 196 3.91 9.57 7.27
N THR A 197 3.31 10.24 6.29
CA THR A 197 4.00 11.25 5.47
C THR A 197 4.49 12.41 6.32
N LEU A 198 3.66 12.94 7.22
CA LEU A 198 4.03 14.05 8.11
C LEU A 198 5.13 13.66 9.10
N LEU A 199 5.07 12.45 9.67
CA LEU A 199 6.13 11.94 10.55
C LEU A 199 7.45 11.76 9.80
N SER A 200 7.40 11.25 8.57
CA SER A 200 8.59 11.13 7.71
C SER A 200 9.18 12.51 7.39
N ALA A 201 8.34 13.50 7.09
CA ALA A 201 8.78 14.88 6.85
C ALA A 201 9.35 15.53 8.12
N ALA A 202 8.69 15.36 9.26
CA ALA A 202 9.18 15.83 10.56
C ALA A 202 10.54 15.22 10.90
N TRP A 203 10.74 13.94 10.58
CA TRP A 203 12.02 13.27 10.79
C TRP A 203 13.13 13.86 9.91
N ILE A 204 12.85 14.07 8.61
CA ILE A 204 13.81 14.72 7.70
C ILE A 204 14.17 16.11 8.22
N CYS A 205 13.18 16.92 8.61
CA CYS A 205 13.41 18.25 9.18
C CYS A 205 14.24 18.19 10.46
N TYR A 206 13.93 17.26 11.36
CA TYR A 206 14.69 17.05 12.59
C TYR A 206 16.16 16.74 12.30
N MET A 207 16.42 15.81 11.37
CA MET A 207 17.79 15.45 10.97
C MET A 207 18.51 16.62 10.31
N LEU A 208 17.85 17.37 9.42
CA LEU A 208 18.44 18.56 8.80
C LEU A 208 18.85 19.61 9.84
N VAL A 209 17.99 19.87 10.83
CA VAL A 209 18.30 20.81 11.93
C VAL A 209 19.47 20.29 12.76
N GLN A 210 19.49 19.00 13.09
CA GLN A 210 20.58 18.41 13.88
C GLN A 210 21.92 18.47 13.12
N THR A 211 21.93 18.11 11.85
CA THR A 211 23.16 18.08 11.03
C THR A 211 23.67 19.48 10.71
N LEU A 212 22.79 20.45 10.44
CA LEU A 212 23.20 21.82 10.07
C LEU A 212 23.41 22.75 11.27
N GLY A 213 22.68 22.54 12.36
CA GLY A 213 22.60 23.49 13.47
C GLY A 213 23.49 23.19 14.67
N SER A 214 23.84 21.92 14.92
CA SER A 214 24.48 21.53 16.19
C SER A 214 25.98 21.19 16.08
N GLY A 215 26.52 20.96 14.87
CA GLY A 215 27.89 20.47 14.68
C GLY A 215 28.14 19.02 15.17
N TYR A 216 27.19 18.43 15.91
CA TYR A 216 27.23 17.06 16.43
C TYR A 216 26.34 16.08 15.64
N GLY A 217 25.67 16.54 14.58
CA GLY A 217 24.77 15.70 13.80
C GLY A 217 25.51 14.76 12.85
N VAL A 218 24.88 13.62 12.53
CA VAL A 218 25.36 12.68 11.51
C VAL A 218 25.42 13.41 10.16
N PRO A 219 26.54 13.33 9.42
CA PRO A 219 26.66 13.93 8.08
C PRO A 219 25.53 13.49 7.14
N LEU A 220 25.06 14.40 6.28
CA LEU A 220 23.94 14.10 5.36
C LEU A 220 24.30 13.00 4.36
N ASP A 221 25.55 12.95 3.90
CA ASP A 221 26.02 11.88 3.02
C ASP A 221 25.88 10.53 3.72
N VAL A 222 26.34 10.40 4.97
CA VAL A 222 26.20 9.19 5.78
C VAL A 222 24.73 8.81 5.98
N LEU A 223 23.86 9.80 6.26
CA LEU A 223 22.44 9.57 6.50
C LEU A 223 21.67 9.05 5.28
N PHE A 224 21.91 9.64 4.10
CA PHE A 224 21.19 9.31 2.87
C PHE A 224 21.82 8.16 2.10
N THR A 225 23.15 8.06 2.10
CA THR A 225 23.85 6.95 1.43
C THR A 225 23.98 5.72 2.33
N GLY A 226 23.92 5.89 3.66
CA GLY A 226 24.16 4.80 4.61
C GLY A 226 25.63 4.44 4.76
N ARG A 227 26.56 5.23 4.22
CA ARG A 227 28.00 4.99 4.31
C ARG A 227 28.43 4.81 5.77
N GLY A 228 28.84 3.60 6.14
CA GLY A 228 29.30 3.24 7.48
C GLY A 228 28.18 2.97 8.48
N LEU A 229 26.91 2.92 8.03
CA LEU A 229 25.74 2.68 8.89
C LEU A 229 24.94 1.43 8.50
N LEU A 230 25.15 0.87 7.30
CA LEU A 230 24.35 -0.26 6.82
C LEU A 230 24.69 -1.53 7.59
N LEU A 231 23.68 -2.17 8.18
CA LEU A 231 23.83 -3.40 8.95
C LEU A 231 23.62 -4.67 8.10
N ALA A 232 23.20 -4.53 6.84
CA ALA A 232 22.96 -5.63 5.92
C ALA A 232 23.20 -5.19 4.46
N MET A 233 23.53 -6.12 3.58
CA MET A 233 23.94 -5.82 2.19
C MET A 233 22.81 -5.22 1.33
N LEU A 234 21.57 -5.69 1.52
CA LEU A 234 20.35 -5.16 0.91
C LEU A 234 19.67 -4.10 1.79
N GLY A 235 20.36 -3.65 2.83
CA GLY A 235 19.84 -2.67 3.78
C GLY A 235 19.56 -1.31 3.14
N LEU A 236 18.52 -0.66 3.66
CA LEU A 236 18.13 0.68 3.25
C LEU A 236 18.73 1.70 4.23
N ALA A 237 19.42 2.71 3.71
CA ALA A 237 19.85 3.82 4.56
C ALA A 237 18.62 4.56 5.13
N PRO A 238 18.66 5.09 6.36
CA PRO A 238 17.51 5.76 6.96
C PRO A 238 16.99 6.92 6.10
N GLY A 239 17.87 7.77 5.59
CA GLY A 239 17.51 8.87 4.69
C GLY A 239 16.85 8.38 3.41
N TRP A 240 17.36 7.29 2.83
CA TRP A 240 16.82 6.67 1.64
C TRP A 240 15.44 6.04 1.87
N ALA A 241 15.23 5.44 3.04
CA ALA A 241 13.94 4.93 3.45
C ALA A 241 12.88 6.04 3.48
N TRP A 242 13.18 7.19 4.08
CA TRP A 242 12.24 8.31 4.10
C TRP A 242 11.97 8.86 2.70
N LEU A 243 12.99 9.02 1.86
CA LEU A 243 12.81 9.45 0.47
C LEU A 243 11.92 8.50 -0.34
N THR A 244 11.86 7.22 0.05
CA THR A 244 11.05 6.22 -0.62
C THR A 244 9.63 6.18 -0.08
N PHE A 245 9.46 6.09 1.25
CA PHE A 245 8.15 5.95 1.87
C PHE A 245 7.36 7.26 1.90
N LEU A 246 8.01 8.42 2.02
CA LEU A 246 7.34 9.72 2.01
C LEU A 246 6.46 9.92 0.74
N PRO A 247 6.99 9.81 -0.49
CA PRO A 247 6.17 9.99 -1.69
C PRO A 247 5.13 8.87 -1.87
N LEU A 248 5.44 7.63 -1.47
CA LEU A 248 4.49 6.52 -1.56
C LEU A 248 3.29 6.71 -0.61
N CYS A 249 3.55 7.07 0.64
CA CYS A 249 2.51 7.39 1.61
C CYS A 249 1.74 8.65 1.20
N ALA A 250 2.41 9.68 0.68
CA ALA A 250 1.75 10.91 0.24
C ALA A 250 0.80 10.65 -0.95
N ALA A 251 1.27 9.89 -1.95
CA ALA A 251 0.45 9.47 -3.08
C ALA A 251 -0.72 8.59 -2.61
N GLY A 252 -0.48 7.63 -1.70
CA GLY A 252 -1.53 6.80 -1.13
C GLY A 252 -2.57 7.61 -0.36
N ALA A 253 -2.14 8.58 0.45
CA ALA A 253 -3.01 9.49 1.19
C ALA A 253 -3.87 10.33 0.25
N LEU A 254 -3.29 10.92 -0.79
CA LEU A 254 -3.99 11.72 -1.79
C LEU A 254 -5.01 10.87 -2.57
N LEU A 255 -4.62 9.67 -2.99
CA LEU A 255 -5.52 8.73 -3.68
C LEU A 255 -6.69 8.30 -2.78
N ALA A 256 -6.43 8.08 -1.50
CA ALA A 256 -7.46 7.72 -0.52
C ALA A 256 -8.42 8.89 -0.23
N ALA A 257 -7.88 10.10 -0.05
CA ALA A 257 -8.67 11.32 0.16
C ALA A 257 -9.59 11.61 -1.03
N THR A 258 -9.07 11.41 -2.25
CA THR A 258 -9.84 11.57 -3.51
C THR A 258 -10.65 10.33 -3.89
N ARG A 259 -10.74 9.32 -3.01
CA ARG A 259 -11.51 8.07 -3.18
C ARG A 259 -11.26 7.36 -4.52
N ARG A 260 -10.01 7.40 -5.01
CA ARG A 260 -9.63 6.76 -6.28
C ARG A 260 -9.61 5.23 -6.15
N VAL A 261 -9.91 4.52 -7.24
CA VAL A 261 -9.93 3.05 -7.28
C VAL A 261 -8.55 2.44 -6.96
N SER A 262 -7.47 3.14 -7.30
CA SER A 262 -6.09 2.73 -7.00
C SER A 262 -5.71 2.85 -5.52
N ALA A 263 -6.48 3.62 -4.72
CA ALA A 263 -6.16 3.89 -3.32
C ALA A 263 -5.98 2.61 -2.50
N ARG A 264 -6.75 1.55 -2.78
CA ARG A 264 -6.65 0.28 -2.05
C ARG A 264 -5.27 -0.37 -2.21
N GLY A 265 -4.79 -0.47 -3.44
CA GLY A 265 -3.48 -1.07 -3.71
C GLY A 265 -2.34 -0.22 -3.17
N PHE A 266 -2.45 1.12 -3.30
CA PHE A 266 -1.48 2.05 -2.75
C PHE A 266 -1.47 2.12 -1.23
N ALA A 267 -2.59 1.85 -0.55
CA ALA A 267 -2.64 1.81 0.91
C ALA A 267 -2.17 0.47 1.48
N LEU A 268 -2.56 -0.64 0.85
CA LEU A 268 -2.09 -1.98 1.24
C LEU A 268 -0.59 -2.15 1.01
N GLY A 269 -0.03 -1.49 -0.01
CA GLY A 269 1.38 -1.59 -0.37
C GLY A 269 2.33 -1.29 0.79
N PRO A 270 2.39 -0.02 1.26
CA PRO A 270 3.21 0.37 2.41
C PRO A 270 2.84 -0.41 3.68
N ALA A 271 1.55 -0.69 3.91
CA ALA A 271 1.11 -1.44 5.09
C ALA A 271 1.71 -2.85 5.17
N LEU A 272 1.80 -3.57 4.04
CA LEU A 272 2.41 -4.90 4.00
C LEU A 272 3.91 -4.88 4.27
N VAL A 273 4.59 -3.77 3.94
CA VAL A 273 6.04 -3.64 4.12
C VAL A 273 6.40 -3.12 5.50
N LEU A 274 5.66 -2.13 5.99
CA LEU A 274 5.92 -1.48 7.27
C LEU A 274 5.46 -2.33 8.45
N LEU A 275 4.47 -3.22 8.28
CA LEU A 275 3.99 -4.07 9.38
C LEU A 275 5.09 -4.97 9.97
N PRO A 276 5.83 -5.80 9.17
CA PRO A 276 6.92 -6.61 9.72
C PRO A 276 8.04 -5.76 10.32
N VAL A 277 8.37 -4.63 9.69
CA VAL A 277 9.43 -3.72 10.14
C VAL A 277 9.09 -3.13 11.52
N ALA A 278 7.89 -2.57 11.67
CA ALA A 278 7.45 -1.96 12.92
C ALA A 278 7.27 -3.01 14.03
N PHE A 279 6.80 -4.21 13.68
CA PHE A 279 6.70 -5.31 14.63
C PHE A 279 8.07 -5.75 15.16
N LEU A 280 9.03 -6.00 14.26
CA LEU A 280 10.39 -6.40 14.65
C LEU A 280 11.12 -5.28 15.41
N GLY A 281 10.92 -4.03 15.01
CA GLY A 281 11.40 -2.85 15.74
C GLY A 281 10.84 -2.79 17.17
N MET A 282 9.54 -3.03 17.34
CA MET A 282 8.91 -3.09 18.67
C MET A 282 9.49 -4.23 19.52
N CYS A 283 9.68 -5.41 18.94
CA CYS A 283 10.35 -6.52 19.63
C CYS A 283 11.77 -6.13 20.07
N GLY A 284 12.52 -5.40 19.24
CA GLY A 284 13.86 -4.92 19.59
C GLY A 284 13.86 -3.90 20.73
N TYR A 285 12.93 -2.94 20.71
CA TYR A 285 12.77 -1.99 21.83
C TYR A 285 12.37 -2.68 23.13
N LEU A 286 11.48 -3.68 23.07
CA LEU A 286 11.10 -4.47 24.24
C LEU A 286 12.27 -5.30 24.78
N ARG A 287 13.02 -5.95 23.88
CA ARG A 287 14.18 -6.79 24.23
C ARG A 287 15.29 -5.98 24.91
N THR A 288 15.53 -4.77 24.43
CA THR A 288 16.57 -3.88 24.97
C THR A 288 16.11 -3.05 26.16
N GLY A 289 14.83 -3.09 26.53
CA GLY A 289 14.26 -2.24 27.58
C GLY A 289 14.12 -0.76 27.20
N THR A 290 14.43 -0.38 25.96
CA THR A 290 14.53 1.02 25.53
C THR A 290 13.24 1.60 24.94
N LEU A 291 12.11 0.88 25.07
CA LEU A 291 10.82 1.30 24.52
C LEU A 291 10.37 2.65 25.11
N PHE A 292 10.53 2.81 26.43
CA PHE A 292 10.15 4.03 27.15
C PHE A 292 11.34 4.94 27.50
N GLU A 293 12.55 4.55 27.08
CA GLU A 293 13.76 5.33 27.30
C GLU A 293 14.00 6.25 26.11
N LEU A 294 14.00 7.56 26.35
CA LEU A 294 14.27 8.58 25.34
C LEU A 294 15.78 8.85 25.15
N GLY A 295 16.58 8.53 26.17
CA GLY A 295 18.01 8.80 26.21
C GLY A 295 18.36 10.28 26.35
N ASP A 296 19.60 10.56 26.76
CA ASP A 296 20.04 11.93 27.06
C ASP A 296 20.53 12.70 25.83
N VAL A 297 21.01 11.98 24.81
CA VAL A 297 21.72 12.58 23.66
C VAL A 297 20.75 13.09 22.58
N ALA A 298 19.63 12.40 22.36
CA ALA A 298 18.68 12.75 21.29
C ALA A 298 17.23 12.39 21.64
N PRO A 299 16.67 12.93 22.76
CA PRO A 299 15.34 12.55 23.23
C PRO A 299 14.23 12.83 22.22
N GLY A 300 14.34 13.91 21.44
CA GLY A 300 13.40 14.24 20.38
C GLY A 300 13.39 13.22 19.24
N GLY A 301 14.57 12.80 18.79
CA GLY A 301 14.70 11.73 17.81
C GLY A 301 14.16 10.41 18.34
N ALA A 302 14.46 10.07 19.60
CA ALA A 302 13.93 8.87 20.20
C ALA A 302 12.39 8.86 20.19
N LEU A 303 11.76 9.93 20.70
CA LEU A 303 10.30 10.08 20.72
C LEU A 303 9.68 9.93 19.34
N LEU A 304 10.25 10.60 18.33
CA LEU A 304 9.72 10.57 16.97
C LEU A 304 9.82 9.17 16.35
N SER A 305 10.89 8.40 16.63
CA SER A 305 11.01 7.01 16.17
C SER A 305 9.94 6.11 16.79
N ARG A 306 9.67 6.25 18.11
CA ARG A 306 8.64 5.44 18.78
C ARG A 306 7.25 5.80 18.27
N ALA A 307 6.96 7.09 18.10
CA ALA A 307 5.71 7.56 17.53
C ALA A 307 5.51 7.00 16.10
N GLN A 308 6.54 7.08 15.26
CA GLN A 308 6.51 6.51 13.91
C GLN A 308 6.28 5.00 13.93
N MET A 309 7.01 4.24 14.75
CA MET A 309 6.83 2.80 14.88
C MET A 309 5.40 2.42 15.29
N VAL A 310 4.81 3.14 16.27
CA VAL A 310 3.43 2.89 16.72
C VAL A 310 2.44 3.16 15.58
N VAL A 311 2.60 4.26 14.84
CA VAL A 311 1.74 4.59 13.70
C VAL A 311 1.93 3.60 12.57
N GLU A 312 3.15 3.14 12.29
CA GLU A 312 3.42 2.11 11.29
C GLU A 312 2.76 0.78 11.68
N LEU A 313 2.89 0.35 12.94
CA LEU A 313 2.30 -0.91 13.42
C LEU A 313 0.76 -0.85 13.41
N VAL A 314 0.18 0.08 14.16
CA VAL A 314 -1.27 0.21 14.31
C VAL A 314 -1.90 0.60 12.97
N GLY A 315 -1.31 1.58 12.29
CA GLY A 315 -1.78 2.05 10.99
C GLY A 315 -1.76 0.95 9.94
N SER A 316 -0.71 0.12 9.88
CA SER A 316 -0.66 -0.99 8.92
C SER A 316 -1.72 -2.04 9.20
N VAL A 317 -1.93 -2.44 10.46
CA VAL A 317 -3.02 -3.38 10.84
C VAL A 317 -4.37 -2.81 10.41
N LEU A 318 -4.62 -1.53 10.72
CA LEU A 318 -5.86 -0.84 10.43
C LEU A 318 -6.12 -0.75 8.91
N LEU A 319 -5.09 -0.42 8.14
CA LEU A 319 -5.13 -0.41 6.68
C LEU A 319 -5.40 -1.80 6.10
N LEU A 320 -4.74 -2.85 6.59
CA LEU A 320 -4.97 -4.23 6.13
C LEU A 320 -6.40 -4.67 6.40
N VAL A 321 -6.93 -4.40 7.60
CA VAL A 321 -8.31 -4.76 7.97
C VAL A 321 -9.34 -3.99 7.14
N LEU A 322 -9.20 -2.67 7.01
CA LEU A 322 -10.20 -1.84 6.31
C LEU A 322 -10.11 -1.94 4.78
N MET A 323 -8.90 -2.01 4.23
CA MET A 323 -8.70 -2.11 2.78
C MET A 323 -8.79 -3.54 2.25
N GLY A 324 -8.61 -4.55 3.12
CA GLY A 324 -8.80 -5.96 2.79
C GLY A 324 -10.27 -6.38 2.62
N ARG A 325 -11.22 -5.66 3.25
CA ARG A 325 -12.67 -5.94 3.13
C ARG A 325 -13.17 -5.76 1.69
N SER A 326 -14.35 -6.30 1.35
CA SER A 326 -15.01 -5.92 0.08
C SER A 326 -15.32 -4.43 0.10
N GLY A 327 -14.99 -3.72 -0.99
CA GLY A 327 -15.31 -2.30 -1.09
C GLY A 327 -16.67 -2.06 -1.73
N GLU A 328 -17.00 -0.80 -1.97
CA GLU A 328 -18.24 -0.40 -2.62
C GLU A 328 -18.10 -0.33 -4.15
N PRO A 329 -19.06 -0.87 -4.92
CA PRO A 329 -19.07 -0.72 -6.36
C PRO A 329 -19.28 0.74 -6.77
N VAL A 330 -18.52 1.20 -7.77
CA VAL A 330 -18.69 2.51 -8.40
C VAL A 330 -19.89 2.41 -9.35
N GLN A 331 -20.98 3.12 -9.06
CA GLN A 331 -22.16 3.14 -9.93
C GLN A 331 -21.80 3.61 -11.34
N SER A 332 -22.15 2.82 -12.36
CA SER A 332 -22.11 3.23 -13.77
C SER A 332 -23.26 4.21 -14.01
N GLY A 333 -22.98 5.51 -14.16
CA GLY A 333 -24.05 6.45 -14.48
C GLY A 333 -23.72 7.93 -14.38
N MET A 334 -22.65 8.34 -13.71
CA MET A 334 -22.26 9.76 -13.65
C MET A 334 -20.94 10.01 -14.40
N ALA A 335 -20.94 9.64 -15.68
CA ALA A 335 -19.94 10.12 -16.62
C ALA A 335 -20.23 11.62 -16.89
N GLY A 336 -19.72 12.50 -16.04
CA GLY A 336 -19.93 13.94 -16.19
C GLY A 336 -19.60 14.81 -14.98
N ALA A 337 -19.60 14.29 -13.76
CA ALA A 337 -19.17 15.06 -12.59
C ALA A 337 -17.63 15.04 -12.47
N VAL A 338 -16.97 15.71 -13.41
CA VAL A 338 -15.64 16.27 -13.16
C VAL A 338 -15.86 17.42 -12.16
N GLY A 339 -15.66 17.14 -10.87
CA GLY A 339 -15.64 18.16 -9.83
C GLY A 339 -16.64 17.91 -8.71
N GLY A 340 -16.14 17.94 -7.47
CA GLY A 340 -16.97 18.20 -6.29
C GLY A 340 -17.65 16.97 -5.69
N SER A 341 -16.88 16.10 -5.02
CA SER A 341 -17.40 15.64 -3.72
C SER A 341 -17.39 16.85 -2.80
N VAL A 342 -18.49 17.61 -2.79
CA VAL A 342 -18.79 18.60 -1.75
C VAL A 342 -18.93 17.80 -0.46
N TYR A 343 -17.82 17.70 0.27
CA TYR A 343 -17.80 17.22 1.63
C TYR A 343 -18.24 18.41 2.50
N GLY A 344 -19.45 18.34 3.05
CA GLY A 344 -19.86 19.21 4.17
C GLY A 344 -20.93 20.25 3.84
N ALA A 345 -22.19 19.82 3.77
CA ALA A 345 -23.30 20.59 4.32
C ALA A 345 -24.41 19.60 4.72
N PRO A 346 -24.83 19.53 6.00
CA PRO A 346 -26.13 19.02 6.35
C PRO A 346 -27.15 19.91 5.64
N GLY A 347 -27.71 19.41 4.54
CA GLY A 347 -28.75 20.11 3.79
C GLY A 347 -29.99 20.21 4.66
N TYR A 348 -30.15 21.33 5.37
CA TYR A 348 -31.48 21.88 5.59
C TYR A 348 -32.12 22.07 4.23
N GLY A 349 -33.30 21.47 4.05
CA GLY A 349 -34.04 21.52 2.81
C GLY A 349 -34.28 22.95 2.36
N ALA A 350 -33.77 23.29 1.18
CA ALA A 350 -34.29 24.40 0.41
C ALA A 350 -35.58 23.91 -0.25
N PRO A 351 -36.74 24.56 -0.04
CA PRO A 351 -37.96 24.21 -0.75
C PRO A 351 -37.72 24.41 -2.24
N ALA A 352 -37.98 23.36 -3.02
CA ALA A 352 -38.03 23.43 -4.47
C ALA A 352 -39.20 24.33 -4.88
N TYR A 353 -38.93 25.62 -5.11
CA TYR A 353 -39.82 26.48 -5.87
C TYR A 353 -39.74 26.03 -7.33
N GLY A 354 -40.70 25.19 -7.73
CA GLY A 354 -40.92 24.84 -9.13
C GLY A 354 -41.29 26.07 -9.93
N ALA A 355 -40.48 26.39 -10.94
CA ALA A 355 -40.92 27.23 -12.05
C ALA A 355 -41.73 26.35 -13.01
N PRO A 356 -42.99 26.70 -13.34
CA PRO A 356 -43.77 25.95 -14.31
C PRO A 356 -43.15 26.13 -15.71
N VAL A 357 -42.70 25.02 -16.29
CA VAL A 357 -42.23 24.98 -17.67
C VAL A 357 -43.47 24.95 -18.58
N PRO A 358 -43.58 25.78 -19.64
CA PRO A 358 -44.76 25.83 -20.49
C PRO A 358 -44.94 24.52 -21.28
N ALA A 359 -46.10 23.89 -21.09
CA ALA A 359 -46.53 22.74 -21.88
C ALA A 359 -46.92 23.20 -23.30
N TYR A 360 -46.15 22.76 -24.30
CA TYR A 360 -46.56 22.87 -25.70
C TYR A 360 -47.62 21.81 -26.00
N GLY A 361 -48.81 22.28 -26.37
CA GLY A 361 -49.99 21.48 -26.60
C GLY A 361 -49.93 20.63 -27.87
N ASN A 362 -50.66 19.51 -27.82
CA ASN A 362 -51.09 18.76 -29.00
C ASN A 362 -52.62 18.56 -28.89
N PRO A 363 -53.44 19.05 -29.83
CA PRO A 363 -54.90 18.97 -29.71
C PRO A 363 -55.44 17.76 -30.47
N ALA A 364 -56.18 16.87 -29.80
CA ALA A 364 -57.16 16.00 -30.47
C ALA A 364 -57.97 15.14 -29.47
N TYR A 365 -59.29 15.36 -29.50
CA TYR A 365 -60.39 14.45 -29.15
C TYR A 365 -60.69 14.10 -27.68
N GLY A 366 -61.66 14.85 -27.10
CA GLY A 366 -63.05 14.39 -27.07
C GLY A 366 -63.61 13.81 -25.75
N ALA A 367 -64.53 14.59 -25.14
CA ALA A 367 -65.65 14.20 -24.26
C ALA A 367 -65.30 13.67 -22.84
N SER A 368 -66.01 13.98 -21.75
CA SER A 368 -67.18 14.84 -21.48
C SER A 368 -67.35 14.96 -19.96
N ALA A 369 -67.48 16.20 -19.47
CA ALA A 369 -68.46 16.75 -18.51
C ALA A 369 -68.97 15.92 -17.31
N HIS A 370 -68.93 16.52 -16.10
CA HIS A 370 -69.98 16.67 -15.04
C HIS A 370 -69.25 17.03 -13.73
N GLY A 371 -69.38 18.25 -13.18
CA GLY A 371 -70.30 18.64 -12.08
C GLY A 371 -69.67 18.33 -10.70
N ALA A 372 -69.67 19.14 -9.64
CA ALA A 372 -70.36 20.35 -9.26
C ALA A 372 -69.59 21.03 -8.09
N ALA A 373 -70.01 22.25 -7.76
CA ALA A 373 -69.48 23.13 -6.72
C ALA A 373 -69.76 22.67 -5.27
N GLY A 374 -68.89 23.08 -4.34
CA GLY A 374 -69.15 23.02 -2.90
C GLY A 374 -67.95 23.49 -2.06
N GLY A 375 -68.12 24.60 -1.33
CA GLY A 375 -67.08 25.30 -0.56
C GLY A 375 -66.66 24.64 0.78
N PRO A 376 -65.93 25.38 1.64
CA PRO A 376 -65.02 24.80 2.63
C PRO A 376 -65.65 24.60 4.02
N VAL A 377 -65.23 23.55 4.73
CA VAL A 377 -65.40 23.46 6.20
C VAL A 377 -64.13 22.84 6.82
N PRO A 378 -63.55 23.46 7.87
CA PRO A 378 -62.38 22.96 8.58
C PRO A 378 -62.75 22.15 9.84
N GLY A 379 -61.95 21.13 10.14
CA GLY A 379 -61.80 20.56 11.49
C GLY A 379 -62.65 19.33 11.79
N GLY A 380 -61.99 18.19 11.97
CA GLY A 380 -62.61 16.97 12.52
C GLY A 380 -61.64 15.79 12.55
N PHE A 381 -61.39 15.26 13.75
CA PHE A 381 -60.47 14.18 14.09
C PHE A 381 -60.64 12.89 13.26
N PRO A 382 -59.56 12.16 12.92
CA PRO A 382 -59.67 10.78 12.47
C PRO A 382 -59.75 9.81 13.67
N ALA A 383 -60.88 9.12 13.80
CA ALA A 383 -61.00 7.88 14.57
C ALA A 383 -60.36 6.71 13.79
N PRO A 384 -59.80 5.68 14.47
CA PRO A 384 -59.08 4.60 13.81
C PRO A 384 -60.07 3.52 13.31
N GLY A 385 -60.22 3.43 12.00
CA GLY A 385 -60.91 2.32 11.32
C GLY A 385 -59.89 1.27 10.88
N GLY A 386 -60.07 0.04 11.37
CA GLY A 386 -59.35 -1.12 10.87
C GLY A 386 -59.85 -1.54 9.49
N HIS A 387 -58.95 -2.09 8.68
CA HIS A 387 -59.29 -2.85 7.48
C HIS A 387 -58.29 -4.01 7.24
N PRO A 388 -58.75 -5.05 6.50
CA PRO A 388 -58.22 -6.41 6.56
C PRO A 388 -57.14 -6.70 5.51
N ALA A 389 -56.54 -7.89 5.64
CA ALA A 389 -55.49 -8.44 4.78
C ALA A 389 -55.89 -8.59 3.31
N PRO A 390 -54.91 -8.49 2.38
CA PRO A 390 -55.02 -9.08 1.04
C PRO A 390 -53.92 -10.11 0.73
N ASP A 391 -54.38 -11.32 0.45
CA ASP A 391 -54.06 -12.24 -0.66
C ASP A 391 -52.66 -12.22 -1.34
N GLY A 392 -52.02 -13.40 -1.27
CA GLY A 392 -51.55 -14.17 -2.42
C GLY A 392 -50.50 -13.55 -3.37
N TYR A 393 -49.24 -13.97 -3.21
CA TYR A 393 -48.22 -13.84 -4.27
C TYR A 393 -48.14 -15.12 -5.12
N PRO A 394 -48.03 -15.01 -6.46
CA PRO A 394 -47.91 -16.15 -7.37
C PRO A 394 -46.51 -16.78 -7.38
N ALA A 395 -46.48 -18.07 -7.74
CA ALA A 395 -45.29 -18.92 -7.81
C ALA A 395 -44.27 -18.51 -8.90
N PRO A 396 -42.97 -18.87 -8.76
CA PRO A 396 -41.90 -18.46 -9.66
C PRO A 396 -42.02 -19.10 -11.06
N GLY A 397 -42.02 -18.25 -12.09
CA GLY A 397 -42.04 -18.65 -13.50
C GLY A 397 -40.76 -19.34 -13.97
N ALA A 398 -40.96 -20.32 -14.85
CA ALA A 398 -39.95 -21.17 -15.47
C ALA A 398 -38.96 -20.40 -16.38
N TYR A 399 -37.70 -20.84 -16.37
CA TYR A 399 -36.68 -20.45 -17.33
C TYR A 399 -36.88 -21.15 -18.68
N PRO A 400 -36.67 -20.49 -19.83
CA PRO A 400 -36.67 -21.15 -21.13
C PRO A 400 -35.41 -21.99 -21.37
N THR A 401 -35.60 -23.16 -21.99
CA THR A 401 -34.55 -24.09 -22.44
C THR A 401 -33.78 -23.55 -23.65
N PRO A 402 -32.43 -23.67 -23.71
CA PRO A 402 -31.67 -23.37 -24.92
C PRO A 402 -31.78 -24.53 -25.93
N GLN A 403 -32.37 -24.23 -27.09
CA GLN A 403 -32.25 -25.02 -28.33
C GLN A 403 -30.90 -24.70 -29.00
N GLY A 404 -30.14 -25.71 -29.41
CA GLY A 404 -28.97 -25.50 -30.29
C GLY A 404 -28.09 -26.75 -30.40
N GLY A 405 -28.34 -27.56 -31.43
CA GLY A 405 -27.66 -28.82 -31.70
C GLY A 405 -26.25 -28.67 -32.28
N PHE A 406 -25.41 -29.66 -31.97
CA PHE A 406 -24.12 -29.91 -32.60
C PHE A 406 -24.31 -30.81 -33.83
N GLY A 407 -23.95 -30.31 -35.01
CA GLY A 407 -23.74 -31.13 -36.20
C GLY A 407 -22.25 -31.49 -36.36
N PRO A 408 -21.92 -32.63 -37.00
CA PRO A 408 -20.53 -33.07 -37.20
C PRO A 408 -19.82 -32.27 -38.31
N PRO A 409 -18.48 -32.20 -38.30
CA PRO A 409 -17.71 -31.41 -39.25
C PRO A 409 -17.67 -32.06 -40.66
N PRO A 410 -17.58 -31.25 -41.74
CA PRO A 410 -17.40 -31.77 -43.09
C PRO A 410 -15.96 -32.24 -43.32
N ALA A 411 -15.84 -33.38 -44.00
CA ALA A 411 -14.59 -33.88 -44.56
C ALA A 411 -14.23 -33.09 -45.83
N GLY A 412 -12.95 -32.73 -45.95
CA GLY A 412 -12.35 -32.05 -47.10
C GLY A 412 -10.88 -31.80 -46.87
#